data_AF-A0A2R6LZX1-F1
#
_entry.id   AF-A0A2R6LZX1-F1
#
_cell.length_a   1.000
_cell.length_b   1.000
_cell.length_c   1.000
_cell.angle_alpha   90.00
_cell.angle_beta   90.00
_cell.angle_gamma   90.00
#
_symmetry.space_group_name_H-M   'P 1'
#
loop_
_entity.id
_entity.type
_entity.pdbx_description
1 polymer ?
#
loop_
_entity_poly.entity_id
_entity_poly.type
_entity_poly.pdbx_seq_one_letter_code
_entity_poly.pdbx_strand_id
1 'polypeptide(L)'
;MSDERQLRPSDEVDQTQLDLAKDEGDAYQEALEYMVEEVAHTGGKQEVGDYVVGFAQEEAEGMYELQGEGEFEWREPDDENCHLEVAVCDAADGRFVPGCTVEATLTDEDGEEVGPTEVPLLWHPGLYHYGKNLELPGDGTYDVAVRVEPPTFGRHDETNGDRYGETVEVTFEDVEIETGRD
;
A
#
# COMPACT_ATOMS: atom_id res chain seq x y z
N MET A 1 26.37 -2.31 -3.17
CA MET A 1 25.44 -1.17 -3.10
C MET A 1 24.40 -1.38 -1.98
N SER A 2 24.71 -2.17 -0.95
CA SER A 2 23.72 -2.70 0.03
C SER A 2 23.91 -2.17 1.46
N ASP A 3 24.84 -1.22 1.66
CA ASP A 3 25.19 -0.67 2.98
C ASP A 3 24.49 0.68 3.26
N GLU A 4 23.95 1.35 2.25
CA GLU A 4 23.37 2.70 2.38
C GLU A 4 21.94 2.72 2.92
N ARG A 5 21.25 1.56 2.96
CA ARG A 5 19.85 1.45 3.42
C ARG A 5 19.69 0.91 4.83
N GLN A 6 20.75 0.49 5.52
CA GLN A 6 20.58 -0.02 6.88
C GLN A 6 20.47 1.13 7.88
N LEU A 7 19.43 1.11 8.70
CA LEU A 7 19.32 1.97 9.87
C LEU A 7 20.49 1.71 10.82
N ARG A 8 20.95 2.76 11.51
CA ARG A 8 22.12 2.67 12.40
C ARG A 8 21.81 3.29 13.76
N PRO A 9 22.46 2.81 14.84
CA PRO A 9 22.31 3.43 16.15
C PRO A 9 22.67 4.91 16.10
N SER A 10 21.91 5.73 16.83
CA SER A 10 22.04 7.18 16.91
C SER A 10 21.88 7.65 18.35
N ASP A 11 21.83 8.98 18.57
CA ASP A 11 21.50 9.54 19.89
C ASP A 11 20.03 9.27 20.30
N GLU A 12 19.16 8.90 19.36
CA GLU A 12 17.73 8.65 19.61
C GLU A 12 17.32 7.16 19.53
N VAL A 13 18.13 6.30 18.88
CA VAL A 13 17.82 4.88 18.70
C VAL A 13 19.03 3.98 18.97
N ASP A 14 18.85 2.94 19.79
CA ASP A 14 19.88 1.92 20.00
C ASP A 14 19.69 0.69 19.10
N GLN A 15 20.66 -0.22 19.11
CA GLN A 15 20.59 -1.43 18.29
C GLN A 15 19.37 -2.31 18.62
N THR A 16 18.95 -2.36 19.88
CA THR A 16 17.80 -3.20 20.29
C THR A 16 16.51 -2.65 19.69
N GLN A 17 16.35 -1.33 19.70
CA GLN A 17 15.20 -0.67 19.08
C GLN A 17 15.17 -0.89 17.56
N LEU A 18 16.33 -0.88 16.90
CA LEU A 18 16.43 -1.21 15.47
C LEU A 18 16.07 -2.66 15.16
N ASP A 19 16.56 -3.60 15.97
CA ASP A 19 16.24 -5.02 15.82
C ASP A 19 14.72 -5.25 16.02
N LEU A 20 14.11 -4.63 17.03
CA LEU A 20 12.66 -4.70 17.26
C LEU A 20 11.84 -4.06 16.14
N ALA A 21 12.29 -2.94 15.58
CA ALA A 21 11.63 -2.31 14.44
C ALA A 21 11.68 -3.23 13.21
N LYS A 22 12.80 -3.92 13.00
CA LYS A 22 12.92 -4.92 11.96
C LYS A 22 12.02 -6.14 12.19
N ASP A 23 11.97 -6.66 13.41
CA ASP A 23 11.06 -7.78 13.75
C ASP A 23 9.58 -7.40 13.50
N GLU A 24 9.19 -6.16 13.81
CA GLU A 24 7.86 -5.61 13.48
C GLU A 24 7.63 -5.56 11.97
N GLY A 25 8.59 -5.07 11.20
CA GLY A 25 8.49 -5.01 9.75
C GLY A 25 8.47 -6.38 9.10
N ASP A 26 9.30 -7.32 9.55
CA ASP A 26 9.29 -8.72 9.08
C ASP A 26 7.90 -9.36 9.32
N ALA A 27 7.28 -9.11 10.48
CA ALA A 27 5.92 -9.59 10.75
C ALA A 27 4.86 -8.92 9.86
N TYR A 28 4.99 -7.63 9.57
CA TYR A 28 4.11 -6.94 8.62
C TYR A 28 4.28 -7.50 7.20
N GLN A 29 5.51 -7.76 6.76
CA GLN A 29 5.80 -8.33 5.44
C GLN A 29 5.24 -9.74 5.29
N GLU A 30 5.25 -10.56 6.34
CA GLU A 30 4.58 -11.88 6.34
C GLU A 30 3.07 -11.75 6.14
N ALA A 31 2.42 -10.79 6.81
CA ALA A 31 0.99 -10.52 6.62
C ALA A 31 0.68 -10.01 5.21
N LEU A 32 1.52 -9.13 4.65
CA LEU A 32 1.40 -8.63 3.29
C LEU A 32 1.59 -9.74 2.25
N GLU A 33 2.57 -10.62 2.44
CA GLU A 33 2.80 -11.76 1.56
C GLU A 33 1.60 -12.71 1.57
N TYR A 34 1.04 -13.00 2.74
CA TYR A 34 -0.18 -13.80 2.85
C TYR A 34 -1.37 -13.17 2.11
N MET A 35 -1.59 -11.86 2.27
CA MET A 35 -2.64 -11.13 1.56
C MET A 35 -2.46 -11.22 0.04
N VAL A 36 -1.25 -10.91 -0.46
CA VAL A 36 -0.95 -10.87 -1.90
C VAL A 36 -0.99 -12.26 -2.55
N GLU A 37 -0.57 -13.31 -1.86
CA GLU A 37 -0.39 -14.64 -2.46
C GLU A 37 -1.56 -15.60 -2.21
N GLU A 38 -2.32 -15.43 -1.12
CA GLU A 38 -3.30 -16.43 -0.67
C GLU A 38 -4.73 -15.88 -0.49
N VAL A 39 -4.91 -14.56 -0.38
CA VAL A 39 -6.23 -13.93 -0.18
C VAL A 39 -6.69 -13.25 -1.47
N ALA A 40 -5.85 -12.36 -2.01
CA ALA A 40 -6.16 -11.62 -3.22
C ALA A 40 -6.21 -12.51 -4.47
N HIS A 41 -6.94 -12.06 -5.49
CA HIS A 41 -6.93 -12.69 -6.82
C HIS A 41 -5.55 -12.55 -7.47
N THR A 42 -4.92 -11.39 -7.27
CA THR A 42 -3.60 -11.08 -7.80
C THR A 42 -2.91 -10.02 -6.95
N GLY A 43 -1.60 -9.89 -7.11
CA GLY A 43 -0.83 -8.85 -6.47
C GLY A 43 0.66 -8.94 -6.79
N GLY A 44 1.42 -8.03 -6.22
CA GLY A 44 2.85 -7.95 -6.46
C GLY A 44 3.55 -6.93 -5.57
N LYS A 45 4.89 -6.98 -5.55
CA LYS A 45 5.74 -6.07 -4.76
C LYS A 45 6.92 -5.59 -5.60
N GLN A 46 7.28 -4.31 -5.45
CA GLN A 46 8.48 -3.71 -6.05
C GLN A 46 9.18 -2.79 -5.04
N GLU A 47 10.51 -2.81 -5.01
CA GLU A 47 11.30 -1.81 -4.29
C GLU A 47 11.51 -0.57 -5.17
N VAL A 48 11.25 0.62 -4.63
CA VAL A 48 11.53 1.89 -5.30
C VAL A 48 11.95 2.97 -4.29
N GLY A 49 13.13 3.55 -4.48
CA GLY A 49 13.66 4.55 -3.55
C GLY A 49 13.82 4.00 -2.12
N ASP A 50 13.18 4.68 -1.16
CA ASP A 50 13.12 4.27 0.25
C ASP A 50 12.00 3.26 0.55
N TYR A 51 11.23 2.87 -0.45
CA TYR A 51 9.99 2.12 -0.26
C TYR A 51 10.05 0.70 -0.84
N VAL A 52 9.29 -0.20 -0.22
CA VAL A 52 8.67 -1.33 -0.90
C VAL A 52 7.22 -0.95 -1.14
N VAL A 53 6.77 -0.99 -2.40
CA VAL A 53 5.37 -0.78 -2.77
C VAL A 53 4.80 -2.14 -3.18
N GLY A 54 3.76 -2.58 -2.47
CA GLY A 54 2.97 -3.75 -2.82
C GLY A 54 1.58 -3.35 -3.26
N PHE A 55 0.95 -4.17 -4.10
CA PHE A 55 -0.47 -4.08 -4.38
C PHE A 55 -1.13 -5.46 -4.27
N ALA A 56 -2.42 -5.47 -3.98
CA ALA A 56 -3.29 -6.63 -4.03
C ALA A 56 -4.61 -6.20 -4.68
N GLN A 57 -5.28 -7.13 -5.37
CA GLN A 57 -6.59 -6.89 -5.96
C GLN A 57 -7.57 -7.99 -5.57
N GLU A 58 -8.74 -7.56 -5.09
CA GLU A 58 -9.87 -8.38 -4.67
C GLU A 58 -11.16 -7.90 -5.35
N GLU A 59 -12.26 -8.66 -5.21
CA GLU A 59 -13.59 -8.17 -5.59
C GLU A 59 -13.95 -6.92 -4.75
N ALA A 60 -14.89 -6.09 -5.21
CA ALA A 60 -15.25 -4.90 -4.42
C ALA A 60 -15.87 -5.31 -3.07
N GLU A 61 -15.41 -4.68 -1.99
CA GLU A 61 -15.78 -5.06 -0.62
C GLU A 61 -16.60 -3.98 0.09
N GLY A 62 -17.46 -4.43 1.01
CA GLY A 62 -18.13 -3.52 1.95
C GLY A 62 -17.18 -2.99 3.03
N MET A 63 -17.40 -1.75 3.48
CA MET A 63 -16.56 -1.11 4.50
C MET A 63 -17.37 -0.32 5.52
N TYR A 64 -16.80 -0.14 6.71
CA TYR A 64 -17.33 0.79 7.71
C TYR A 64 -16.89 2.22 7.44
N GLU A 65 -17.85 3.14 7.40
CA GLU A 65 -17.60 4.57 7.28
C GLU A 65 -18.07 5.32 8.53
N LEU A 66 -17.24 6.25 9.01
CA LEU A 66 -17.58 7.11 10.14
C LEU A 66 -18.61 8.18 9.68
N GLN A 67 -19.83 8.10 10.20
CA GLN A 67 -20.91 9.06 9.92
C GLN A 67 -20.97 10.19 10.95
N GLY A 68 -20.48 9.92 12.16
CA GLY A 68 -20.47 10.83 13.31
C GLY A 68 -19.55 10.31 14.42
N GLU A 69 -19.34 11.09 15.47
CA GLU A 69 -18.45 10.66 16.58
C GLU A 69 -18.92 9.34 17.20
N GLY A 70 -18.14 8.28 17.00
CA GLY A 70 -18.45 6.93 17.50
C GLY A 70 -19.56 6.20 16.74
N GLU A 71 -20.03 6.75 15.61
CA GLU A 71 -21.12 6.18 14.80
C GLU A 71 -20.58 5.78 13.43
N PHE A 72 -20.50 4.46 13.20
CA PHE A 72 -20.11 3.87 11.93
C PHE A 72 -21.31 3.24 11.23
N GLU A 73 -21.35 3.36 9.91
CA GLU A 73 -22.32 2.69 9.04
C GLU A 73 -21.57 1.76 8.09
N TRP A 74 -22.11 0.55 7.89
CA TRP A 74 -21.61 -0.37 6.88
C TRP A 74 -22.12 0.03 5.49
N ARG A 75 -21.22 0.15 4.52
CA ARG A 75 -21.50 0.52 3.14
C ARG A 75 -21.04 -0.61 2.23
N GLU A 76 -21.96 -1.15 1.46
CA GLU A 76 -21.66 -2.08 0.37
C GLU A 76 -21.18 -1.27 -0.85
N PRO A 77 -20.38 -1.88 -1.74
CA PRO A 77 -20.07 -1.27 -3.04
C PRO A 77 -21.34 -1.09 -3.90
N ASP A 78 -21.45 0.04 -4.58
CA ASP A 78 -22.62 0.42 -5.38
C ASP A 78 -22.45 -0.06 -6.83
N ASP A 79 -21.62 0.64 -7.60
CA ASP A 79 -21.29 0.31 -9.00
C ASP A 79 -19.90 -0.34 -9.11
N GLU A 80 -19.06 -0.15 -8.09
CA GLU A 80 -17.71 -0.68 -7.99
C GLU A 80 -17.66 -2.21 -8.07
N ASN A 81 -16.61 -2.74 -8.68
CA ASN A 81 -16.42 -4.16 -8.96
C ASN A 81 -14.96 -4.63 -8.78
N CYS A 82 -14.12 -3.82 -8.15
CA CYS A 82 -12.74 -4.15 -7.84
C CYS A 82 -12.34 -3.45 -6.55
N HIS A 83 -11.75 -4.16 -5.58
CA HIS A 83 -11.04 -3.54 -4.46
C HIS A 83 -9.54 -3.55 -4.76
N LEU A 84 -8.94 -2.36 -4.87
CA LEU A 84 -7.49 -2.22 -4.99
C LEU A 84 -6.90 -1.89 -3.63
N GLU A 85 -5.93 -2.68 -3.20
CA GLU A 85 -5.11 -2.42 -2.02
C GLU A 85 -3.66 -2.10 -2.40
N VAL A 86 -3.03 -1.20 -1.66
CA VAL A 86 -1.64 -0.79 -1.80
C VAL A 86 -0.97 -0.74 -0.43
N ALA A 87 0.13 -1.46 -0.28
CA ALA A 87 0.99 -1.37 0.89
C ALA A 87 2.22 -0.53 0.56
N VAL A 88 2.52 0.48 1.38
CA VAL A 88 3.75 1.27 1.29
C VAL A 88 4.58 0.97 2.53
N CYS A 89 5.72 0.35 2.35
CA CYS A 89 6.60 -0.08 3.44
C CYS A 89 7.97 0.57 3.33
N ASP A 90 8.66 0.70 4.44
CA ASP A 90 10.05 1.10 4.47
C ASP A 90 10.95 -0.01 3.91
N ALA A 91 11.81 0.31 2.96
CA ALA A 91 12.73 -0.67 2.37
C ALA A 91 13.91 -1.07 3.30
N ALA A 92 14.14 -0.36 4.41
CA ALA A 92 15.22 -0.71 5.33
C ALA A 92 14.79 -1.71 6.39
N ASP A 93 13.60 -1.53 6.97
CA ASP A 93 13.09 -2.32 8.08
C ASP A 93 11.77 -3.04 7.82
N GLY A 94 11.11 -2.78 6.69
CA GLY A 94 9.91 -3.51 6.25
C GLY A 94 8.59 -3.02 6.86
N ARG A 95 8.62 -2.03 7.75
CA ARG A 95 7.40 -1.53 8.41
C ARG A 95 6.54 -0.70 7.46
N PHE A 96 5.23 -0.69 7.70
CA PHE A 96 4.30 0.18 6.99
C PHE A 96 4.60 1.67 7.23
N VAL A 97 4.53 2.47 6.16
CA VAL A 97 4.72 3.92 6.18
C VAL A 97 3.34 4.60 6.00
N PRO A 98 2.71 5.08 7.09
CA PRO A 98 1.41 5.74 7.01
C PRO A 98 1.54 7.18 6.47
N GLY A 99 0.40 7.79 6.14
CA GLY A 99 0.33 9.22 5.85
C GLY A 99 0.96 9.68 4.53
N CYS A 100 1.41 8.75 3.68
CA CYS A 100 1.66 9.01 2.26
C CYS A 100 0.33 9.36 1.55
N THR A 101 0.40 10.17 0.48
CA THR A 101 -0.69 10.29 -0.49
C THR A 101 -0.42 9.26 -1.59
N VAL A 102 -1.34 8.31 -1.75
CA VAL A 102 -1.22 7.23 -2.72
C VAL A 102 -2.27 7.44 -3.81
N GLU A 103 -1.84 7.43 -5.06
CA GLU A 103 -2.71 7.46 -6.22
C GLU A 103 -2.47 6.23 -7.08
N ALA A 104 -3.54 5.70 -7.69
CA ALA A 104 -3.46 4.60 -8.63
C ALA A 104 -4.17 4.92 -9.95
N THR A 105 -3.62 4.39 -11.04
CA THR A 105 -4.23 4.36 -12.37
C THR A 105 -4.17 2.93 -12.88
N LEU A 106 -5.30 2.40 -13.34
CA LEU A 106 -5.38 1.11 -14.01
C LEU A 106 -5.61 1.36 -15.51
N THR A 107 -4.82 0.71 -16.36
CA THR A 107 -4.92 0.85 -17.83
C THR A 107 -5.15 -0.53 -18.44
N ASP A 108 -6.24 -0.72 -19.19
CA ASP A 108 -6.53 -2.00 -19.86
C ASP A 108 -5.71 -2.22 -21.15
N GLU A 109 -5.84 -3.40 -21.76
CA GLU A 109 -5.16 -3.76 -23.01
C GLU A 109 -5.51 -2.88 -24.22
N ASP A 110 -6.69 -2.25 -24.21
CA ASP A 110 -7.16 -1.30 -25.24
C ASP A 110 -6.67 0.14 -24.96
N GLY A 111 -6.05 0.37 -23.80
CA GLY A 111 -5.53 1.66 -23.34
C GLY A 111 -6.58 2.55 -22.67
N GLU A 112 -7.71 1.99 -22.22
CA GLU A 112 -8.69 2.69 -21.40
C GLU A 112 -8.18 2.81 -19.96
N GLU A 113 -8.26 4.02 -19.39
CA GLU A 113 -7.71 4.33 -18.07
C GLU A 113 -8.82 4.56 -17.03
N VAL A 114 -8.68 3.91 -15.88
CA VAL A 114 -9.41 4.22 -14.65
C VAL A 114 -8.45 4.86 -13.66
N GLY A 115 -8.57 6.17 -13.48
CA GLY A 115 -7.70 6.97 -12.62
C GLY A 115 -7.10 8.19 -13.34
N PRO A 116 -6.09 8.88 -12.74
CA PRO A 116 -5.56 8.62 -11.40
C PRO A 116 -6.61 8.89 -10.31
N THR A 117 -6.58 8.08 -9.26
CA THR A 117 -7.47 8.26 -8.11
C THR A 117 -6.74 8.06 -6.80
N GLU A 118 -7.07 8.88 -5.79
CA GLU A 118 -6.50 8.71 -4.45
C GLU A 118 -7.02 7.41 -3.82
N VAL A 119 -6.08 6.65 -3.26
CA VAL A 119 -6.28 5.40 -2.53
C VAL A 119 -6.05 5.71 -1.04
N PRO A 120 -7.11 5.88 -0.23
CA PRO A 120 -6.99 6.35 1.15
C PRO A 120 -6.43 5.27 2.09
N LEU A 121 -5.85 5.72 3.21
CA LEU A 121 -5.41 4.83 4.29
C LEU A 121 -6.61 4.10 4.91
N LEU A 122 -6.53 2.77 4.97
CA LEU A 122 -7.53 1.89 5.57
C LEU A 122 -6.94 1.09 6.74
N TRP A 123 -7.81 0.82 7.70
CA TRP A 123 -7.55 -0.17 8.74
C TRP A 123 -8.25 -1.47 8.36
N HIS A 124 -7.50 -2.56 8.34
CA HIS A 124 -8.02 -3.92 8.24
C HIS A 124 -7.48 -4.75 9.43
N PRO A 125 -8.25 -5.71 9.99
CA PRO A 125 -7.77 -6.55 11.09
C PRO A 125 -6.46 -7.30 10.81
N GLY A 126 -6.16 -7.58 9.54
CA GLY A 126 -4.91 -8.21 9.11
C GLY A 126 -3.72 -7.26 9.12
N LEU A 127 -3.82 -6.13 8.42
CA LEU A 127 -2.75 -5.14 8.28
C LEU A 127 -3.31 -3.78 7.88
N TYR A 128 -2.56 -2.70 8.14
CA TYR A 128 -2.86 -1.40 7.53
C TYR A 128 -2.40 -1.39 6.08
N HIS A 129 -3.23 -0.88 5.18
CA HIS A 129 -2.89 -0.63 3.78
C HIS A 129 -3.60 0.65 3.33
N TYR A 130 -3.36 1.07 2.10
CA TYR A 130 -4.21 2.01 1.39
C TYR A 130 -5.17 1.20 0.53
N GLY A 131 -6.47 1.51 0.52
CA GLY A 131 -7.39 0.72 -0.30
C GLY A 131 -8.59 1.50 -0.81
N LYS A 132 -9.16 1.04 -1.93
CA LYS A 132 -10.29 1.68 -2.59
C LYS A 132 -11.05 0.73 -3.51
N ASN A 133 -12.38 0.80 -3.43
CA ASN A 133 -13.26 0.25 -4.45
C ASN A 133 -13.23 1.09 -5.74
N LEU A 134 -13.12 0.42 -6.89
CA LEU A 134 -13.07 0.99 -8.22
C LEU A 134 -14.17 0.38 -9.10
N GLU A 135 -14.67 1.15 -10.06
CA GLU A 135 -15.50 0.67 -11.16
C GLU A 135 -14.61 0.46 -12.39
N LEU A 136 -14.36 -0.81 -12.75
CA LEU A 136 -13.61 -1.21 -13.93
C LEU A 136 -14.57 -1.70 -15.04
N PRO A 137 -14.17 -1.61 -16.33
CA PRO A 137 -14.97 -2.13 -17.45
C PRO A 137 -15.32 -3.63 -17.34
N GLY A 138 -14.48 -4.42 -16.67
CA GLY A 138 -14.68 -5.84 -16.39
C GLY A 138 -13.35 -6.59 -16.18
N ASP A 139 -13.42 -7.92 -16.13
CA ASP A 139 -12.24 -8.78 -16.05
C ASP A 139 -11.28 -8.52 -17.22
N GLY A 140 -9.97 -8.68 -16.98
CA GLY A 140 -8.98 -8.54 -18.05
C GLY A 140 -7.57 -8.31 -17.54
N THR A 141 -6.67 -8.05 -18.48
CA THR A 141 -5.29 -7.68 -18.20
C THR A 141 -5.16 -6.16 -18.08
N TYR A 142 -4.54 -5.68 -17.01
CA TYR A 142 -4.33 -4.26 -16.74
C TYR A 142 -2.87 -3.97 -16.36
N ASP A 143 -2.38 -2.79 -16.73
CA ASP A 143 -1.23 -2.19 -16.07
C ASP A 143 -1.70 -1.40 -14.85
N VAL A 144 -1.10 -1.66 -13.68
CA VAL A 144 -1.41 -0.96 -12.42
C VAL A 144 -0.26 0.00 -12.10
N ALA A 145 -0.48 1.30 -12.31
CA ALA A 145 0.46 2.35 -11.95
C ALA A 145 0.13 2.92 -10.57
N VAL A 146 1.10 2.90 -9.65
CA VAL A 146 0.97 3.44 -8.30
C VAL A 146 1.97 4.57 -8.11
N ARG A 147 1.46 5.73 -7.70
CA ARG A 147 2.22 6.93 -7.37
C ARG A 147 2.12 7.17 -5.86
N VAL A 148 3.27 7.30 -5.21
CA VAL A 148 3.36 7.52 -3.75
C VAL A 148 4.06 8.85 -3.48
N GLU A 149 3.30 9.82 -3.00
CA GLU A 149 3.83 11.10 -2.53
C GLU A 149 4.21 11.05 -1.05
N PRO A 150 5.25 11.77 -0.64
CA PRO A 150 5.88 11.62 0.66
C PRO A 150 4.95 12.03 1.83
N PRO A 151 5.05 11.35 2.98
CA PRO A 151 4.28 11.73 4.16
C PRO A 151 4.80 13.05 4.77
N THR A 152 3.86 13.85 5.29
CA THR A 152 4.14 15.21 5.82
C THR A 152 4.30 15.28 7.34
N PHE A 153 4.25 14.14 8.05
CA PHE A 153 4.45 14.12 9.49
C PHE A 153 5.92 14.40 9.88
N GLY A 154 6.12 14.94 11.08
CA GLY A 154 7.46 15.23 11.62
C GLY A 154 8.22 13.96 12.02
N ARG A 155 9.54 13.96 11.82
CA ARG A 155 10.40 12.80 12.02
C ARG A 155 11.48 13.11 13.07
N HIS A 156 11.72 12.14 13.93
CA HIS A 156 12.83 12.10 14.87
C HIS A 156 14.07 11.49 14.18
N ASP A 157 15.22 11.62 14.81
CA ASP A 157 16.52 11.04 14.47
C ASP A 157 17.27 11.77 13.34
N GLU A 158 18.30 12.54 13.68
CA GLU A 158 19.17 13.25 12.71
C GLU A 158 19.93 12.29 11.77
N THR A 159 20.15 11.05 12.19
CA THR A 159 20.88 10.03 11.41
C THR A 159 19.98 9.25 10.46
N ASN A 160 18.77 8.92 10.91
CA ASN A 160 17.88 7.99 10.22
C ASN A 160 16.60 8.64 9.65
N GLY A 161 16.23 9.84 10.10
CA GLY A 161 14.94 10.46 9.81
C GLY A 161 14.82 11.19 8.46
N ASP A 162 15.93 11.43 7.76
CA ASP A 162 15.96 12.09 6.44
C ASP A 162 15.71 11.09 5.30
N ARG A 163 14.49 10.54 5.26
CA ARG A 163 14.03 9.49 4.33
C ARG A 163 12.60 9.76 3.88
N TYR A 164 12.09 9.11 2.82
CA TYR A 164 10.70 9.30 2.35
C TYR A 164 10.42 10.75 1.91
N GLY A 165 11.42 11.42 1.32
CA GLY A 165 11.31 12.83 0.90
C GLY A 165 10.84 13.01 -0.55
N GLU A 166 10.98 11.97 -1.37
CA GLU A 166 10.76 12.01 -2.80
C GLU A 166 9.49 11.25 -3.17
N THR A 167 8.76 11.75 -4.17
CA THR A 167 7.70 10.98 -4.81
C THR A 167 8.30 9.81 -5.59
N VAL A 168 7.69 8.63 -5.47
CA VAL A 168 8.05 7.45 -6.25
C VAL A 168 6.86 6.96 -7.08
N GLU A 169 7.15 6.28 -8.18
CA GLU A 169 6.16 5.71 -9.09
C GLU A 169 6.60 4.29 -9.44
N VAL A 170 5.65 3.34 -9.41
CA VAL A 170 5.85 1.95 -9.84
C VAL A 170 4.72 1.55 -10.78
N THR A 171 5.03 0.67 -11.73
CA THR A 171 4.04 0.05 -12.60
C THR A 171 4.19 -1.46 -12.51
N PHE A 172 3.07 -2.13 -12.23
CA PHE A 172 2.93 -3.57 -12.35
C PHE A 172 2.28 -3.85 -13.69
N GLU A 173 3.05 -4.43 -14.61
CA GLU A 173 2.62 -4.69 -15.98
C GLU A 173 1.87 -6.02 -16.07
N ASP A 174 0.93 -6.10 -17.02
CA ASP A 174 0.23 -7.34 -17.40
C ASP A 174 -0.43 -8.07 -16.21
N VAL A 175 -1.14 -7.33 -15.35
CA VAL A 175 -1.84 -7.87 -14.17
C VAL A 175 -3.21 -8.42 -14.56
N GLU A 176 -3.45 -9.70 -14.31
CA GLU A 176 -4.77 -10.33 -14.50
C GLU A 176 -5.72 -9.93 -13.35
N ILE A 177 -6.75 -9.14 -13.65
CA ILE A 177 -7.76 -8.67 -12.70
C ILE A 177 -9.07 -9.43 -12.91
N GLU A 178 -9.65 -9.92 -11.80
CA GLU A 178 -10.98 -10.51 -11.73
C GLU A 178 -11.94 -9.52 -11.04
N THR A 179 -13.00 -9.08 -11.73
CA THR A 179 -13.97 -8.12 -11.21
C THR A 179 -15.18 -8.82 -10.58
N GLY A 180 -15.69 -8.26 -9.49
CA GLY A 180 -16.80 -8.84 -8.75
C GLY A 180 -17.20 -8.02 -7.52
N ARG A 181 -18.04 -8.60 -6.66
CA ARG A 181 -18.50 -8.03 -5.39
C ARG A 181 -18.77 -9.17 -4.41
N ASP A 182 -18.19 -9.06 -3.22
CA ASP A 182 -18.39 -10.01 -2.11
C ASP A 182 -19.62 -9.72 -1.22
#